data_AF-I0Z9V0-F1
#
_entry.id   AF-I0Z9V0-F1
#
_cell.length_a   1.000
_cell.length_b   1.000
_cell.length_c   1.000
_cell.angle_alpha   90.00
_cell.angle_beta   90.00
_cell.angle_gamma   90.00
#
_symmetry.space_group_name_H-M   'P 1'
#
loop_
_entity.id
_entity.type
_entity.pdbx_description
1 polymer ?
#
loop_
_entity_poly.entity_id
_entity_poly.type
_entity_poly.pdbx_seq_one_letter_code
_entity_poly.pdbx_strand_id
1 'polypeptide(L)'
;MDNDLDDGDEKGGNVREQDRFLPIANISRIMKKALPANAKIAKDAKETVQECVSEFISFITSEASDKCQREKRKTINGDDLVWAMGILGFEEYGEPLKLYLHKYREVCFEILLKDS
;
A
#
# COMPACT_ATOMS: atom_id res chain seq x y z
N MET A 1 15.43 -3.26 -46.58
CA MET A 1 16.19 -4.51 -46.50
C MET A 1 17.53 -4.06 -45.94
N ASP A 2 17.77 -4.08 -44.63
CA ASP A 2 17.27 -5.01 -43.63
C ASP A 2 16.92 -4.32 -42.30
N ASN A 3 16.05 -5.01 -41.57
CA ASN A 3 15.30 -4.61 -40.41
C ASN A 3 15.82 -5.46 -39.26
N ASP A 4 16.48 -4.86 -38.26
CA ASP A 4 16.75 -5.55 -37.01
C ASP A 4 16.29 -4.65 -35.86
N LEU A 5 15.05 -4.93 -35.45
CA LEU A 5 14.46 -4.58 -34.18
C LEU A 5 15.27 -5.29 -33.09
N ASP A 6 15.92 -4.52 -32.22
CA ASP A 6 16.51 -5.05 -30.99
C ASP A 6 15.36 -5.29 -29.99
N ASP A 7 14.91 -6.54 -29.98
CA ASP A 7 13.92 -7.12 -29.07
C ASP A 7 14.56 -7.32 -27.69
N GLY A 8 14.54 -6.27 -26.88
CA GLY A 8 15.06 -6.26 -25.52
C GLY A 8 14.13 -6.95 -24.51
N ASP A 9 14.22 -8.28 -24.44
CA ASP A 9 14.06 -9.13 -23.25
C ASP A 9 12.79 -8.92 -22.38
N GLU A 10 11.65 -9.44 -22.83
CA GLU A 10 10.42 -9.65 -22.02
C GLU A 10 10.53 -10.77 -20.94
N LYS A 11 11.74 -11.17 -20.51
CA LYS A 11 11.90 -12.23 -19.48
C LYS A 11 12.17 -11.73 -18.06
N GLY A 12 12.36 -10.42 -17.86
CA GLY A 12 12.54 -9.79 -16.54
C GLY A 12 11.24 -9.35 -15.82
N GLY A 13 10.08 -9.47 -16.47
CA GLY A 13 8.81 -8.90 -15.99
C GLY A 13 8.16 -9.63 -14.80
N ASN A 14 8.11 -10.96 -14.84
CA ASN A 14 7.29 -11.73 -13.89
C ASN A 14 7.78 -11.71 -12.44
N VAL A 15 9.11 -11.66 -12.20
CA VAL A 15 9.65 -11.62 -10.83
C VAL A 15 9.38 -10.26 -10.20
N ARG A 16 9.57 -9.18 -10.97
CA ARG A 16 9.30 -7.80 -10.51
C ARG A 16 7.82 -7.57 -10.25
N GLU A 17 6.94 -8.22 -10.99
CA GLU A 17 5.50 -8.07 -10.81
C GLU A 17 5.00 -8.78 -9.54
N GLN A 18 5.51 -9.98 -9.24
CA GLN A 18 5.19 -10.68 -7.99
C GLN A 18 5.67 -9.92 -6.75
N ASP A 19 6.79 -9.20 -6.84
CA ASP A 19 7.28 -8.33 -5.75
C ASP A 19 6.31 -7.18 -5.41
N ARG A 20 5.42 -6.82 -6.33
CA ARG A 20 4.39 -5.77 -6.09
C ARG A 20 3.19 -6.28 -5.31
N PHE A 21 3.01 -7.60 -5.20
CA PHE A 21 1.83 -8.19 -4.60
C PHE A 21 2.07 -8.63 -3.16
N LEU A 22 1.12 -8.32 -2.28
CA LEU A 22 1.11 -8.89 -0.95
C LEU A 22 0.83 -10.40 -1.01
N PRO A 23 1.35 -11.21 -0.07
CA PRO A 23 1.10 -12.64 -0.07
C PRO A 23 -0.40 -12.96 -0.07
N ILE A 24 -0.85 -13.81 -1.00
CA ILE A 24 -2.26 -14.19 -1.17
C ILE A 24 -2.89 -14.74 0.12
N ALA A 25 -2.10 -15.38 0.99
CA ALA A 25 -2.52 -15.89 2.28
C ALA A 25 -2.97 -14.76 3.23
N ASN A 26 -2.28 -13.62 3.21
CA ASN A 26 -2.64 -12.45 4.02
C ASN A 26 -3.92 -11.81 3.49
N ILE A 27 -4.04 -11.65 2.16
CA ILE A 27 -5.28 -11.18 1.51
C ILE A 27 -6.46 -12.06 1.89
N SER A 28 -6.33 -13.39 1.71
CA SER A 28 -7.40 -14.34 2.04
C SER A 28 -7.78 -14.32 3.52
N ARG A 29 -6.83 -14.08 4.43
CA ARG A 29 -7.11 -14.00 5.88
C ARG A 29 -7.94 -12.75 6.21
N ILE A 30 -7.61 -11.61 5.61
CA ILE A 30 -8.33 -10.35 5.82
C ILE A 30 -9.74 -10.44 5.22
N MET A 31 -9.87 -10.88 3.97
CA MET A 31 -11.18 -11.04 3.32
C MET A 31 -12.11 -11.94 4.14
N LYS A 32 -11.61 -13.06 4.70
CA LYS A 32 -12.40 -13.95 5.55
C LYS A 32 -12.93 -13.30 6.83
N LYS A 33 -12.25 -12.29 7.40
CA LYS A 33 -12.73 -11.59 8.61
C LYS A 33 -14.02 -10.81 8.35
N ALA A 34 -14.28 -10.42 7.11
CA ALA A 34 -15.50 -9.74 6.71
C ALA A 34 -16.65 -10.71 6.34
N LEU A 35 -16.43 -12.02 6.45
CA LEU A 35 -17.37 -13.05 6.00
C LEU A 35 -17.74 -14.02 7.15
N PRO A 36 -18.88 -14.72 7.04
CA PRO A 36 -19.21 -15.81 7.96
C PRO A 36 -18.15 -16.92 7.99
N ALA A 37 -18.03 -17.62 9.12
CA ALA A 37 -16.96 -18.59 9.37
C ALA A 37 -16.84 -19.72 8.32
N ASN A 38 -17.96 -20.12 7.72
CA ASN A 38 -18.04 -21.19 6.72
C ASN A 38 -17.99 -20.68 5.27
N ALA A 39 -17.88 -19.38 5.04
CA ALA A 39 -17.84 -18.81 3.70
C ALA A 39 -16.58 -19.25 2.94
N LYS A 40 -16.76 -19.53 1.65
CA LYS A 40 -15.67 -19.83 0.71
C LYS A 40 -15.43 -18.61 -0.17
N ILE A 41 -14.17 -18.33 -0.46
CA ILE A 41 -13.75 -17.27 -1.37
C ILE A 41 -13.12 -17.95 -2.59
N ALA A 42 -13.62 -17.63 -3.78
CA ALA A 42 -13.08 -18.12 -5.04
C ALA A 42 -11.60 -17.71 -5.20
N LYS A 43 -10.85 -18.47 -6.00
CA LYS A 43 -9.44 -18.16 -6.29
C LYS A 43 -9.34 -16.78 -6.95
N ASP A 44 -10.08 -16.59 -8.03
CA ASP A 44 -10.07 -15.37 -8.83
C ASP A 44 -10.43 -14.14 -8.00
N ALA A 45 -11.39 -14.26 -7.08
CA ALA A 45 -11.75 -13.16 -6.17
C ALA A 45 -10.59 -12.74 -5.24
N LYS A 46 -9.73 -13.68 -4.83
CA LYS A 46 -8.55 -13.34 -4.01
C LYS A 46 -7.48 -12.66 -4.85
N GLU A 47 -7.30 -13.10 -6.10
CA GLU A 47 -6.34 -12.53 -7.05
C GLU A 47 -6.76 -11.09 -7.44
N THR A 48 -8.05 -10.88 -7.76
CA THR A 48 -8.58 -9.53 -8.00
C THR A 48 -8.37 -8.60 -6.81
N VAL A 49 -8.67 -9.06 -5.57
CA VAL A 49 -8.45 -8.21 -4.39
C VAL A 49 -6.96 -7.97 -4.12
N GLN A 50 -6.10 -8.94 -4.43
CA GLN A 50 -4.64 -8.77 -4.33
C GLN A 50 -4.16 -7.65 -5.27
N GLU A 51 -4.61 -7.66 -6.52
CA GLU A 51 -4.33 -6.59 -7.50
C GLU A 51 -4.89 -5.25 -7.02
N CYS A 52 -6.15 -5.21 -6.59
CA CYS A 52 -6.79 -3.99 -6.10
C CYS A 52 -6.06 -3.40 -4.88
N VAL A 53 -5.54 -4.22 -3.97
CA VAL A 53 -4.80 -3.73 -2.79
C VAL A 53 -3.45 -3.15 -3.19
N SER A 54 -2.74 -3.77 -4.14
CA SER A 54 -1.49 -3.22 -4.66
C SER A 54 -1.71 -1.89 -5.39
N GLU A 55 -2.80 -1.78 -6.15
CA GLU A 55 -3.20 -0.52 -6.78
C GLU A 55 -3.60 0.52 -5.72
N PHE A 56 -4.35 0.14 -4.69
CA PHE A 56 -4.73 1.02 -3.59
C PHE A 56 -3.49 1.61 -2.89
N ILE A 57 -2.48 0.79 -2.60
CA ILE A 57 -1.22 1.28 -2.03
C ILE A 57 -0.57 2.30 -2.96
N SER A 58 -0.50 2.01 -4.25
CA SER A 58 0.11 2.89 -5.26
C SER A 58 -0.67 4.20 -5.41
N PHE A 59 -1.99 4.14 -5.36
CA PHE A 59 -2.89 5.29 -5.49
C PHE A 59 -2.74 6.27 -4.31
N ILE A 60 -2.85 5.76 -3.08
CA ILE A 60 -2.69 6.60 -1.88
C ILE A 60 -1.26 7.16 -1.79
N THR A 61 -0.26 6.33 -2.06
CA THR A 61 1.14 6.77 -1.93
C THR A 61 1.53 7.80 -2.99
N SER A 62 0.94 7.73 -4.19
CA SER A 62 1.14 8.73 -5.24
C SER A 62 0.59 10.10 -4.83
N GLU A 63 -0.65 10.18 -4.34
CA GLU A 63 -1.22 11.46 -3.89
C GLU A 63 -0.45 12.07 -2.70
N ALA A 64 -0.03 11.23 -1.75
CA ALA A 64 0.82 11.66 -0.64
C ALA A 64 2.20 12.15 -1.11
N SER A 65 2.79 11.49 -2.11
CA SER A 65 4.03 11.91 -2.75
C SER A 65 3.87 13.29 -3.41
N ASP A 66 2.79 13.52 -4.15
CA ASP A 66 2.54 14.78 -4.83
C ASP A 66 2.40 15.94 -3.85
N LYS A 67 1.74 15.74 -2.70
CA LYS A 67 1.74 16.71 -1.61
C LYS A 67 3.15 16.95 -1.04
N CYS A 68 3.88 15.89 -0.72
CA CYS A 68 5.24 15.98 -0.18
C CYS A 68 6.16 16.78 -1.11
N GLN A 69 6.09 16.54 -2.42
CA GLN A 69 6.87 17.25 -3.43
C GLN A 69 6.45 18.71 -3.57
N ARG A 70 5.15 19.02 -3.57
CA ARG A 70 4.64 20.41 -3.55
C ARG A 70 5.16 21.20 -2.35
N GLU A 71 5.31 20.54 -1.21
CA GLU A 71 5.90 21.11 0.01
C GLU A 71 7.45 21.11 0.02
N LYS A 72 8.08 20.77 -1.11
CA LYS A 72 9.55 20.71 -1.28
C LYS A 72 10.25 19.73 -0.33
N ARG A 73 9.53 18.71 0.16
CA ARG A 73 10.08 17.62 0.98
C ARG A 73 10.44 16.43 0.09
N LYS A 74 11.47 15.68 0.49
CA LYS A 74 11.92 14.45 -0.18
C LYS A 74 11.44 13.16 0.50
N THR A 75 10.82 13.28 1.68
CA THR A 75 10.40 12.15 2.51
C THR A 75 8.93 12.31 2.85
N ILE A 76 8.14 11.34 2.41
CA ILE A 76 6.72 11.20 2.75
C ILE A 76 6.63 10.85 4.23
N ASN A 77 5.74 11.52 4.97
CA ASN A 77 5.49 11.21 6.38
C ASN A 77 4.05 10.74 6.60
N GLY A 78 3.72 10.37 7.85
CA GLY A 78 2.37 9.89 8.19
C GLY A 78 1.27 10.93 7.99
N ASP A 79 1.57 12.22 8.15
CA ASP A 79 0.58 13.29 7.97
C ASP A 79 0.22 13.48 6.48
N ASP A 80 1.12 13.14 5.56
CA ASP A 80 0.84 13.11 4.12
C ASP A 80 -0.14 12.01 3.75
N LEU A 81 0.03 10.82 4.32
CA LEU A 81 -0.87 9.69 4.09
C LEU A 81 -2.27 9.99 4.64
N VAL A 82 -2.35 10.53 5.87
CA VAL A 82 -3.63 10.93 6.47
C VAL A 82 -4.35 11.99 5.62
N TRP A 83 -3.60 12.95 5.08
CA TRP A 83 -4.16 13.95 4.17
C TRP A 83 -4.66 13.33 2.87
N ALA A 84 -3.87 12.46 2.24
CA ALA A 84 -4.23 11.80 0.98
C ALA A 84 -5.52 10.98 1.12
N MET A 85 -5.71 10.29 2.26
CA MET A 85 -6.97 9.58 2.54
C MET A 85 -8.19 10.51 2.47
N GLY A 86 -8.10 11.72 3.01
CA GLY A 86 -9.20 12.69 2.93
C GLY A 86 -9.46 13.18 1.52
N ILE A 87 -8.42 13.45 0.74
CA ILE A 87 -8.56 13.95 -0.65
C ILE A 87 -9.16 12.90 -1.58
N LEU A 88 -8.79 11.63 -1.38
CA LEU A 88 -9.22 10.53 -2.23
C LEU A 88 -10.56 9.92 -1.81
N GLY A 89 -11.26 10.52 -0.83
CA GLY A 89 -12.59 10.08 -0.38
C GLY A 89 -12.60 8.95 0.64
N PHE A 90 -11.45 8.65 1.26
CA PHE A 90 -11.27 7.64 2.33
C PHE A 90 -11.24 8.30 3.72
N GLU A 91 -11.99 9.38 3.89
CA GLU A 91 -12.02 10.21 5.11
C GLU A 91 -12.43 9.45 6.38
N GLU A 92 -13.24 8.40 6.26
CA GLU A 92 -13.62 7.50 7.36
C GLU A 92 -12.40 6.81 8.01
N TYR A 93 -11.31 6.64 7.27
CA TYR A 93 -10.05 6.08 7.79
C TYR A 93 -9.17 7.15 8.46
N GLY A 94 -9.46 8.43 8.26
CA GLY A 94 -8.60 9.54 8.69
C GLY A 94 -8.44 9.63 10.21
N GLU A 95 -9.53 9.60 10.97
CA GLU A 95 -9.47 9.65 12.44
C GLU A 95 -8.76 8.45 13.06
N PRO A 96 -9.08 7.18 12.70
CA PRO A 96 -8.34 6.02 13.16
C PRO A 96 -6.84 6.11 12.87
N LEU A 97 -6.46 6.58 11.68
CA LEU A 97 -5.05 6.71 11.29
C LEU A 97 -4.32 7.81 12.08
N LYS A 98 -4.96 8.94 12.36
CA LYS A 98 -4.39 9.99 13.24
C LYS A 98 -4.11 9.45 14.64
N LEU A 99 -5.06 8.71 15.21
CA LEU A 99 -4.88 8.09 16.53
C LEU A 99 -3.73 7.08 16.51
N TYR A 100 -3.65 6.24 15.47
CA TYR A 100 -2.56 5.29 15.31
C TYR A 100 -1.20 6.00 15.18
N LEU A 101 -1.10 7.04 14.36
CA LEU A 101 0.12 7.82 14.15
C LEU A 101 0.60 8.48 15.46
N HIS A 102 -0.33 8.99 16.26
CA HIS A 102 -0.03 9.55 17.57
C HIS A 102 0.58 8.50 18.51
N LYS A 103 -0.09 7.35 18.67
CA LYS A 103 0.42 6.24 19.50
C LYS A 103 1.76 5.70 19.02
N TYR A 104 1.96 5.60 17.70
CA TYR A 104 3.23 5.17 17.12
C TYR A 104 4.37 6.11 17.52
N ARG A 105 4.15 7.43 17.48
CA ARG A 105 5.14 8.43 17.90
C ARG A 105 5.47 8.31 19.39
N GLU A 106 4.49 8.08 20.25
CA GLU A 106 4.70 7.83 21.69
C GLU A 106 5.59 6.60 21.92
N VAL A 107 5.27 5.48 21.28
CA VAL A 107 6.06 4.24 21.40
C VAL A 107 7.49 4.43 20.89
N CYS A 108 7.68 5.09 19.75
CA CYS A 108 9.02 5.40 19.25
C CYS A 108 9.81 6.26 20.23
N PHE A 109 9.17 7.23 20.87
CA PHE A 109 9.82 8.06 21.88
C PHE A 109 10.22 7.26 23.12
N GLU A 110 9.35 6.38 23.62
CA GLU A 110 9.67 5.50 24.76
C GLU A 110 10.84 4.55 24.47
N ILE A 111 10.91 4.00 23.25
CA ILE A 111 12.04 3.13 22.85
C ILE A 111 13.34 3.93 22.87
N LEU A 112 13.35 5.12 22.27
CA LEU A 112 14.54 5.98 22.25
C LEU A 112 15.00 6.39 23.66
N LEU A 113 14.07 6.61 24.59
CA LEU A 113 14.40 6.91 26.00
C LEU A 113 14.97 5.71 26.75
N LYS A 114 14.63 4.47 26.39
CA LYS A 114 15.18 3.25 27.03
C LYS A 114 16.58 2.92 26.52
N ASP A 115 16.91 3.36 25.31
CA ASP A 115 18.22 3.15 24.67
C ASP A 115 19.21 4.31 24.91
N SER A 116 18.81 5.35 25.66
CA SER A 116 19.65 6.51 26.05
C SER A 116 20.15 6.39 27.49
#